data_AF-A0AAD9T8S6-F1
#
_entry.id   AF-A0AAD9T8S6-F1
#
_cell.length_a   1.000
_cell.length_b   1.000
_cell.length_c   1.000
_cell.angle_alpha   90.00
_cell.angle_beta   90.00
_cell.angle_gamma   90.00
#
_symmetry.space_group_name_H-M   'P 1'
#
loop_
_entity.id
_entity.type
_entity.pdbx_description
1 polymer ?
#
loop_
_entity_poly.entity_id
_entity_poly.type
_entity_poly.pdbx_seq_one_letter_code
_entity_poly.pdbx_strand_id
1 'polypeptide(L)' 'MKPWILCLAIIGMVAIHHAEAAPTISKGVLNPCEGPNPPPGCHADPQASRTPANEHDRGCSKIDRCQRE' A
#
# COMPACT_ATOMS: atom_id res chain seq x y z
N MET A 1 0.11 13.38 49.35
CA MET A 1 -0.17 12.81 48.02
C MET A 1 1.07 12.05 47.57
N LYS A 2 0.97 10.81 47.04
CA LYS A 2 2.16 10.02 46.69
C LYS A 2 2.81 10.61 45.42
N PRO A 3 4.05 11.14 45.49
CA PRO A 3 4.70 11.84 44.38
C PRO A 3 4.93 10.92 43.15
N TRP A 4 5.06 9.61 43.37
CA TRP A 4 5.21 8.63 42.29
C TRP A 4 4.00 8.54 41.35
N ILE A 5 2.78 8.77 41.84
CA ILE A 5 1.59 8.77 40.99
C ILE A 5 1.64 9.93 40.00
N LEU A 6 2.16 11.08 40.44
CA LEU A 6 2.36 12.24 39.56
C LEU A 6 3.38 11.92 38.45
N CYS A 7 4.50 11.27 38.79
CA CYS A 7 5.50 10.87 37.80
C CYS A 7 4.94 9.91 36.74
N LEU A 8 4.18 8.89 37.16
CA LEU A 8 3.55 7.94 36.24
C LEU A 8 2.52 8.63 35.34
N ALA A 9 1.75 9.58 35.87
CA ALA A 9 0.79 10.35 35.08
C ALA A 9 1.48 11.19 33.99
N ILE A 10 2.60 11.84 34.31
CA ILE A 10 3.37 12.65 33.34
C ILE A 10 3.93 11.77 32.22
N ILE A 11 4.52 10.62 32.56
CA ILE A 11 5.07 9.68 31.56
C ILE A 11 3.96 9.14 30.65
N GLY A 12 2.79 8.82 31.23
CA GLY A 12 1.63 8.36 30.47
C GLY A 12 1.14 9.40 29.46
N MET A 13 1.03 10.68 29.85
CA MET A 13 0.62 11.74 28.92
C MET A 13 1.62 11.92 27.76
N VAL A 14 2.92 11.90 28.03
CA VAL A 14 3.96 12.03 26.99
C VAL A 14 3.89 10.86 26.00
N ALA A 15 3.73 9.63 26.49
CA ALA A 15 3.65 8.46 25.62
C ALA A 15 2.43 8.50 24.67
N ILE A 16 1.29 8.97 25.14
CA ILE A 16 0.06 9.11 24.34
C ILE A 16 0.26 10.19 23.25
N HIS A 17 0.84 11.33 23.60
CA HIS A 17 1.14 12.40 22.63
C HIS A 17 2.10 11.98 21.52
N HIS A 18 3.06 11.10 21.82
CA HIS A 18 4.01 10.59 20.83
C HIS A 18 3.41 9.53 19.90
N ALA A 19 2.45 8.73 20.40
CA ALA A 19 1.75 7.73 19.59
C ALA A 19 0.86 8.36 18.51
N GLU A 20 0.26 9.52 18.80
CA GLU A 20 -0.56 10.28 17.84
C GLU A 20 0.27 11.01 16.77
N ALA A 21 1.57 11.24 17.03
CA ALA A 21 2.47 11.96 16.14
C ALA A 21 3.34 11.04 15.27
N ALA A 22 3.19 9.71 15.38
CA ALA A 22 3.90 8.79 14.49
C ALA A 22 3.47 9.08 13.04
N PRO A 23 4.40 9.41 12.13
CA PRO A 23 4.05 9.67 10.74
C PRO A 23 3.43 8.40 10.18
N THR A 24 2.15 8.48 9.83
CA THR A 24 1.47 7.39 9.15
C THR A 24 2.21 7.15 7.83
N ILE A 25 2.58 5.89 7.58
CA ILE A 25 3.19 5.51 6.32
C ILE A 25 2.21 5.91 5.22
N SER A 26 2.69 6.73 4.28
CA SER A 26 1.87 7.17 3.14
C SER A 26 1.30 5.95 2.42
N LYS A 27 0.01 6.00 2.08
CA LYS A 27 -0.66 4.89 1.38
C LYS A 27 0.05 4.48 0.10
N GLY A 28 0.68 5.42 -0.62
CA GLY A 28 1.47 5.15 -1.82
C GLY A 28 2.70 4.26 -1.58
N VAL A 29 3.19 4.16 -0.33
CA VAL A 29 4.28 3.25 0.05
C VAL A 29 3.76 1.82 0.23
N LEU A 30 2.53 1.68 0.74
CA LEU A 30 1.90 0.37 0.96
C LEU A 30 1.24 -0.17 -0.32
N ASN A 31 0.59 0.73 -1.07
CA ASN A 31 -0.07 0.45 -2.33
C ASN A 31 0.48 1.41 -3.40
N PRO A 32 1.33 0.91 -4.32
CA PRO A 32 1.88 1.72 -5.41
C PRO A 32 0.80 2.40 -6.27
N CYS A 33 -0.41 1.85 -6.33
CA CYS A 33 -1.54 2.44 -7.06
C CYS A 33 -2.15 3.69 -6.39
N GLU A 34 -1.88 3.92 -5.11
CA GLU A 34 -2.27 5.14 -4.38
C GLU A 34 -1.13 6.16 -4.27
N GLY A 35 -0.02 5.92 -4.98
CA GLY A 35 1.11 6.84 -5.07
C GLY A 35 0.89 7.98 -6.07
N PRO A 36 1.72 9.03 -6.02
CA PRO A 36 1.64 10.15 -6.96
C PRO A 36 1.99 9.78 -8.41
N ASN A 37 2.68 8.65 -8.61
CA ASN A 37 3.02 8.12 -9.93
C ASN A 37 2.70 6.62 -10.00
N PRO A 38 1.41 6.24 -10.15
CA PRO A 38 0.99 4.85 -10.12
C PRO A 38 1.48 4.11 -11.37
N PRO A 39 1.87 2.82 -11.25
CA PRO A 39 2.28 2.03 -12.40
C PRO A 39 1.11 1.79 -13.37
N PRO A 40 1.41 1.50 -14.66
CA PRO A 40 0.38 1.13 -15.63
C PRO A 40 -0.43 -0.07 -15.15
N GLY A 41 -1.76 -0.03 -15.30
CA GLY A 41 -2.67 -1.12 -14.90
C GLY A 41 -3.29 -0.97 -13.52
N CYS A 42 -2.91 0.05 -12.74
CA CYS A 42 -3.66 0.44 -11.54
C CYS A 42 -5.09 0.85 -11.93
N HIS A 43 -6.10 0.32 -11.24
CA HIS A 43 -7.52 0.54 -11.52
C HIS A 43 -7.95 0.10 -12.93
N ALA A 44 -7.26 -0.87 -13.53
CA ALA A 44 -7.77 -1.51 -14.75
C ALA A 44 -9.16 -2.07 -14.45
N ASP A 45 -10.14 -1.63 -15.22
CA ASP A 45 -11.48 -2.23 -15.17
C ASP A 45 -11.29 -3.74 -15.41
N PRO A 46 -11.75 -4.62 -14.49
CA PRO A 46 -11.63 -6.06 -14.67
C PRO A 46 -12.34 -6.57 -15.94
N GLN A 47 -13.22 -5.76 -16.54
CA GLN A 47 -13.88 -6.03 -17.81
C GLN A 47 -13.20 -5.34 -19.01
N ALA A 48 -12.25 -4.43 -18.79
CA ALA A 48 -11.53 -3.79 -19.88
C ALA A 48 -10.62 -4.78 -20.60
N SER A 49 -10.52 -4.59 -21.91
CA SER A 49 -9.59 -5.34 -22.74
C SER A 49 -8.16 -5.06 -22.29
N ARG A 50 -7.35 -6.11 -22.12
CA ARG A 50 -5.92 -5.96 -21.80
C ARG A 50 -5.25 -5.06 -22.83
N THR A 51 -4.59 -4.00 -22.36
CA THR A 51 -3.74 -3.18 -23.23
C THR A 51 -2.49 -4.00 -23.57
N PRO A 52 -2.20 -4.24 -24.86
CA PRO A 52 -1.02 -5.02 -25.23
C PRO A 52 0.25 -4.25 -24.85
N ALA A 53 1.21 -4.92 -24.22
CA ALA A 53 2.47 -4.30 -23.79
C ALA A 53 3.42 -3.98 -24.96
N ASN A 54 3.16 -4.56 -26.13
CA ASN A 54 3.93 -4.38 -27.36
C ASN A 54 3.00 -4.61 -28.58
N GLU A 55 3.47 -4.24 -29.77
CA GLU A 55 2.70 -4.44 -31.02
C GLU A 55 2.53 -5.92 -31.39
N HIS A 56 3.30 -6.82 -30.77
CA HIS A 56 3.35 -8.24 -31.12
C HIS A 56 2.78 -9.11 -30.01
N ASP A 57 1.49 -9.39 -30.10
CA ASP A 57 0.87 -10.34 -29.19
C ASP A 57 1.27 -11.78 -29.57
N ARG A 58 2.26 -12.35 -28.85
CA ARG A 58 2.63 -13.77 -29.03
C ARG A 58 1.47 -14.69 -28.67
N GLY A 59 0.49 -14.20 -27.91
CA GLY A 59 -0.66 -14.97 -27.44
C GLY A 59 -0.24 -16.21 -26.66
N CYS A 60 -1.23 -17.02 -26.30
CA CYS A 60 -0.99 -18.33 -25.71
C CYS A 60 -1.04 -19.39 -26.80
N SER A 61 0.10 -19.99 -27.10
CA SER A 61 0.18 -21.13 -28.02
C SER A 61 0.07 -22.46 -27.25
N LYS A 62 -0.16 -23.56 -27.97
CA LYS A 62 -0.11 -24.92 -27.38
C LYS A 62 1.27 -25.24 -26.79
N ILE A 63 2.32 -24.60 -27.29
CA ILE A 63 3.69 -24.76 -26.81
C ILE A 63 3.87 -23.98 -25.51
N ASP A 64 3.34 -22.76 -25.44
CA ASP A 64 3.57 -21.81 -24.34
C ASP A 64 2.63 -22.00 -23.13
N ARG A 65 1.77 -23.05 -23.14
CA ARG A 65 0.85 -23.48 -22.07
C ARG A 65 0.59 -22.42 -20.99
N CYS A 66 -0.08 -21.34 -21.34
CA CYS A 66 -0.52 -20.37 -20.34
C CYS A 66 -1.56 -21.03 -19.44
N GLN A 67 -1.26 -21.16 -18.16
CA GLN A 67 -2.31 -21.46 -17.19
C GLN A 67 -3.16 -20.20 -17.04
N ARG A 68 -4.45 -20.35 -17.29
CA ARG A 68 -5.44 -19.31 -17.03
C ARG A 68 -5.75 -19.40 -15.53
N GLU A 69 -5.18 -18.50 -14.76
CA GLU A 69 -5.57 -18.24 -13.36
C GLU A 69 -6.93 -17.53 -13.28
#